data_AF-A0A135TDX3-F1
#
_entry.id   AF-A0A135TDX3-F1
#
_cell.length_a   1.000
_cell.length_b   1.000
_cell.length_c   1.000
_cell.angle_alpha   90.00
_cell.angle_beta   90.00
_cell.angle_gamma   90.00
#
_symmetry.space_group_name_H-M   'P 1'
#
loop_
_entity.id
_entity.type
_entity.pdbx_description
1 polymer ?
#
loop_
_entity_poly.entity_id
_entity_poly.type
_entity_poly.pdbx_seq_one_letter_code
_entity_poly.pdbx_strand_id
1 'polypeptide(L)'
;MGWYEITDDYIKDSKINLPVCETLQMRDVYGGTQRTIYRVDQSGRQFPVWTINENIENGVLAIVSADPRAQVPAGNAVGIIKYHTMSSRTQITLRRSELSLGLTDYSHGHEINFNGCNYRWVMSKNTMSTTTLYLKTDGNRILARWSGKPEGRAGDPSPVFELFVPPQTLDMDFLVVTGLAAAGYWKKADKLKSPISKILKIMGGLGP
;
A
#
# COMPACT_ATOMS: atom_id res chain seq x y z
N MET A 1 30.11 -7.07 -3.06
CA MET A 1 29.50 -6.66 -1.77
C MET A 1 29.57 -5.15 -1.70
N GLY A 2 28.46 -4.47 -1.99
CA GLY A 2 28.38 -3.01 -1.91
C GLY A 2 27.59 -2.64 -0.67
N TRP A 3 28.26 -1.99 0.28
CA TRP A 3 27.60 -1.31 1.38
C TRP A 3 26.86 -0.11 0.79
N TYR A 4 25.53 -0.12 0.87
CA TYR A 4 24.74 1.04 0.47
C TYR A 4 24.78 2.04 1.63
N GLU A 5 25.30 3.24 1.36
CA GLU A 5 25.20 4.38 2.27
C GLU A 5 23.73 4.63 2.61
N ILE A 6 23.42 4.62 3.91
CA ILE A 6 22.08 4.85 4.44
C ILE A 6 21.82 6.35 4.41
N THR A 7 21.28 6.86 3.30
CA THR A 7 20.79 8.24 3.19
C THR A 7 19.40 8.39 3.85
N ASP A 8 19.01 9.64 4.12
CA ASP A 8 17.91 10.11 4.99
C ASP A 8 16.46 9.69 4.60
N ASP A 9 16.27 8.72 3.70
CA ASP A 9 14.96 8.37 3.14
C ASP A 9 14.04 7.56 4.09
N TYR A 10 14.54 7.19 5.26
CA TYR A 10 13.78 6.40 6.22
C TYR A 10 13.27 7.23 7.39
N ILE A 11 12.04 6.95 7.85
CA ILE A 11 11.53 7.57 9.08
C ILE A 11 11.78 6.65 10.27
N LYS A 12 12.42 7.18 11.33
CA LYS A 12 12.44 6.52 12.63
C LYS A 12 11.05 6.68 13.27
N ASP A 13 10.33 5.58 13.48
CA ASP A 13 8.97 5.58 14.06
C ASP A 13 8.89 6.33 15.39
N SER A 14 9.97 6.26 16.20
CA SER A 14 10.09 6.99 17.47
C SER A 14 10.09 8.52 17.35
N LYS A 15 10.19 9.06 16.12
CA LYS A 15 10.07 10.50 15.84
C LYS A 15 8.68 10.92 15.36
N ILE A 16 7.77 9.98 15.11
CA ILE A 16 6.40 10.31 14.69
C ILE A 16 5.52 10.39 15.93
N ASN A 17 5.40 11.59 16.48
CA ASN A 17 4.41 11.93 17.49
C ASN A 17 3.33 12.83 16.85
N LEU A 18 2.71 12.33 15.79
CA LEU A 18 1.65 13.04 15.07
C LEU A 18 0.29 12.51 15.53
N PRO A 19 -0.68 13.39 15.84
CA PRO A 19 -2.02 12.96 16.15
C PRO A 19 -2.64 12.28 14.91
N VAL A 20 -3.26 11.12 15.13
CA VAL A 20 -4.02 10.43 14.08
C VAL A 20 -5.39 11.12 13.96
N CYS A 21 -5.65 11.71 12.80
CA CYS A 21 -6.93 12.33 12.47
C CYS A 21 -7.98 11.28 12.11
N GLU A 22 -7.56 10.19 11.47
CA GLU A 22 -8.47 9.14 11.00
C GLU A 22 -7.75 7.81 10.85
N THR A 23 -8.47 6.72 11.16
CA THR A 23 -7.99 5.35 10.97
C THR A 23 -8.92 4.60 10.02
N LEU A 24 -8.33 3.94 9.03
CA LEU A 24 -9.00 2.96 8.19
C LEU A 24 -8.49 1.57 8.57
N GLN A 25 -9.41 0.65 8.86
CA GLN A 25 -9.09 -0.74 9.20
C GLN A 25 -9.45 -1.66 8.05
N MET A 26 -8.51 -2.49 7.64
CA MET A 26 -8.73 -3.49 6.60
C MET A 26 -8.97 -4.83 7.25
N ARG A 27 -10.12 -5.44 6.98
CA ARG A 27 -10.51 -6.73 7.56
C ARG A 27 -10.86 -7.73 6.48
N ASP A 28 -10.54 -8.98 6.76
CA ASP A 28 -11.01 -10.12 5.98
C ASP A 28 -12.48 -10.37 6.31
N VAL A 29 -13.28 -10.57 5.27
CA VAL A 29 -14.71 -10.90 5.35
C VAL A 29 -14.92 -12.23 4.63
N TYR A 30 -15.95 -12.98 5.02
CA TYR A 30 -16.30 -14.27 4.42
C TYR A 30 -15.13 -15.26 4.40
N GLY A 31 -14.46 -15.43 5.54
CA GLY A 31 -13.37 -16.41 5.68
C GLY A 31 -12.10 -16.08 4.88
N GLY A 32 -11.86 -14.81 4.53
CA GLY A 32 -10.65 -14.37 3.82
C GLY A 32 -10.79 -14.27 2.30
N THR A 33 -11.99 -14.55 1.76
CA THR A 33 -12.26 -14.46 0.31
C THR A 33 -12.44 -13.03 -0.19
N GLN A 34 -12.82 -12.11 0.69
CA GLN A 34 -12.99 -10.69 0.39
C GLN A 34 -12.35 -9.86 1.48
N ARG A 35 -11.82 -8.68 1.12
CA ARG A 35 -11.29 -7.73 2.10
C ARG A 35 -12.05 -6.43 2.02
N THR A 36 -12.38 -5.85 3.17
CA THR A 36 -13.12 -4.60 3.28
C THR A 36 -12.33 -3.61 4.11
N ILE A 37 -12.24 -2.37 3.63
CA ILE A 37 -11.68 -1.25 4.37
C ILE A 37 -12.82 -0.49 5.03
N TYR A 38 -12.74 -0.39 6.34
CA TYR A 38 -13.67 0.32 7.21
C TYR A 38 -13.07 1.63 7.68
N ARG A 39 -13.85 2.69 7.62
CA ARG A 39 -13.57 3.93 8.35
C ARG A 39 -14.01 3.75 9.80
N VAL A 40 -13.17 4.15 10.75
CA VAL A 40 -13.48 4.14 12.18
C VAL A 40 -13.76 5.58 12.61
N ASP A 41 -14.96 5.84 13.13
CA ASP A 41 -15.29 7.15 13.67
C ASP A 41 -14.76 7.34 15.11
N GLN A 42 -14.96 8.54 15.66
CA GLN A 42 -14.54 8.89 17.02
C GLN A 42 -15.22 8.05 18.13
N SER A 43 -16.38 7.44 17.84
CA SER A 43 -17.08 6.54 18.76
C SER A 43 -16.57 5.10 18.68
N GLY A 44 -15.66 4.80 17.74
CA GLY A 44 -15.17 3.46 17.45
C GLY A 44 -16.07 2.67 16.51
N ARG A 45 -17.13 3.28 15.97
CA ARG A 45 -18.03 2.63 15.01
C ARG A 45 -17.37 2.51 13.66
N GLN A 46 -17.56 1.36 13.02
CA GLN A 46 -16.97 1.01 11.75
C GLN A 46 -17.98 1.12 10.61
N PHE A 47 -17.58 1.76 9.53
CA PHE A 47 -18.38 1.91 8.32
C PHE A 47 -17.58 1.39 7.12
N PRO A 48 -18.10 0.42 6.35
CA PRO A 48 -17.39 -0.09 5.18
C PRO A 48 -17.36 1.01 4.11
N VAL A 49 -16.19 1.29 3.54
CA VAL A 49 -16.02 2.33 2.52
C VAL A 49 -15.51 1.75 1.21
N TRP A 50 -14.60 0.77 1.28
CA TRP A 50 -14.08 0.09 0.09
C TRP A 50 -14.07 -1.43 0.26
N THR A 51 -14.28 -2.12 -0.85
CA THR A 51 -14.05 -3.57 -0.98
C THR A 51 -12.87 -3.79 -1.92
N ILE A 52 -12.03 -4.76 -1.56
CA ILE A 52 -10.88 -5.20 -2.34
C ILE A 52 -11.16 -6.60 -2.86
N ASN A 53 -11.19 -6.71 -4.18
CA ASN A 53 -11.31 -7.96 -4.91
C ASN A 53 -9.94 -8.28 -5.51
N GLU A 54 -9.38 -9.44 -5.16
CA GLU A 54 -8.05 -9.85 -5.61
C GLU A 54 -8.16 -11.05 -6.56
N ASN A 55 -7.62 -10.90 -7.76
CA ASN A 55 -7.36 -12.01 -8.66
C ASN A 55 -5.87 -12.35 -8.55
N ILE A 56 -5.58 -13.38 -7.76
CA ILE A 56 -4.22 -13.82 -7.43
C ILE A 56 -3.48 -14.31 -8.69
N GLU A 57 -4.16 -15.04 -9.57
CA GLU A 57 -3.58 -15.61 -10.80
C GLU A 57 -3.04 -14.52 -11.73
N ASN A 58 -3.80 -13.42 -11.87
CA ASN A 58 -3.45 -12.31 -12.75
C ASN A 58 -2.65 -11.20 -12.04
N GLY A 59 -2.45 -11.30 -10.71
CA GLY A 59 -1.81 -10.26 -9.91
C GLY A 59 -2.56 -8.93 -9.98
N VAL A 60 -3.89 -8.98 -10.02
CA VAL A 60 -4.76 -7.80 -10.13
C VAL A 60 -5.55 -7.61 -8.86
N LEU A 61 -5.53 -6.39 -8.31
CA LEU A 61 -6.40 -5.96 -7.22
C LEU A 61 -7.34 -4.89 -7.75
N ALA A 62 -8.64 -5.12 -7.63
CA ALA A 62 -9.67 -4.14 -7.91
C ALA A 62 -10.24 -3.62 -6.58
N ILE A 63 -10.29 -2.30 -6.44
CA ILE A 63 -10.81 -1.61 -5.28
C ILE A 63 -12.08 -0.91 -5.74
N VAL A 64 -13.20 -1.24 -5.11
CA VAL A 64 -14.54 -0.72 -5.43
C VAL A 64 -15.13 -0.06 -4.19
N SER A 65 -16.08 0.86 -4.36
CA SER A 65 -16.85 1.37 -3.23
C SER A 65 -17.59 0.24 -2.52
N ALA A 66 -17.65 0.25 -1.19
CA ALA A 66 -18.46 -0.70 -0.44
C ALA A 66 -19.97 -0.38 -0.52
N ASP A 67 -20.36 0.82 -0.96
CA ASP A 67 -21.76 1.16 -1.25
C ASP A 67 -22.12 0.66 -2.66
N PRO A 68 -23.02 -0.33 -2.81
CA PRO A 68 -23.43 -0.84 -4.11
C PRO A 68 -24.04 0.23 -5.02
N ARG A 69 -24.63 1.29 -4.45
CA ARG A 69 -25.24 2.39 -5.22
C ARG A 69 -24.18 3.28 -5.87
N ALA A 70 -23.01 3.42 -5.23
CA ALA A 70 -21.88 4.16 -5.77
C ALA A 70 -21.15 3.39 -6.88
N GLN A 71 -21.45 2.10 -7.03
CA GLN A 71 -20.85 1.27 -8.07
C GLN A 71 -21.62 1.33 -9.41
N VAL A 72 -22.52 2.28 -9.67
CA VAL A 72 -23.29 2.30 -10.94
C VAL A 72 -22.52 3.06 -12.05
N PRO A 73 -22.35 2.49 -13.26
CA PRO A 73 -22.63 1.11 -13.66
C PRO A 73 -21.76 0.08 -12.93
N ALA A 74 -22.38 -1.05 -12.56
CA ALA A 74 -21.81 -2.11 -11.71
C ALA A 74 -20.35 -2.41 -12.08
N GLY A 75 -19.46 -2.38 -11.09
CA GLY A 75 -18.04 -2.72 -11.28
C GLY A 75 -17.13 -1.53 -11.63
N ASN A 76 -17.58 -0.28 -11.49
CA ASN A 76 -16.69 0.87 -11.52
C ASN A 76 -15.71 0.84 -10.33
N ALA A 77 -14.53 0.29 -10.56
CA ALA A 77 -13.44 0.32 -9.61
C ALA A 77 -12.98 1.77 -9.38
N VAL A 78 -12.86 2.16 -8.11
CA VAL A 78 -12.17 3.40 -7.74
C VAL A 78 -10.68 3.25 -8.00
N GLY A 79 -10.13 2.04 -7.88
CA GLY A 79 -8.75 1.76 -8.21
C GLY A 79 -8.53 0.36 -8.75
N ILE A 80 -7.61 0.20 -9.71
CA ILE A 80 -7.11 -1.08 -10.18
C ILE A 80 -5.60 -1.06 -10.07
N ILE A 81 -5.04 -2.12 -9.49
CA ILE A 81 -3.60 -2.31 -9.35
C ILE A 81 -3.24 -3.59 -10.07
N LYS A 82 -2.30 -3.54 -11.01
CA LYS A 82 -1.79 -4.70 -11.73
C LYS A 82 -0.29 -4.85 -11.52
N TYR A 83 0.09 -5.97 -10.91
CA TYR A 83 1.49 -6.34 -10.70
C TYR A 83 1.99 -7.23 -11.84
N HIS A 84 3.03 -6.81 -12.55
CA HIS A 84 3.56 -7.57 -13.69
C HIS A 84 4.57 -8.62 -13.26
N THR A 85 4.32 -9.92 -13.47
CA THR A 85 5.16 -11.03 -12.99
C THR A 85 6.66 -10.85 -13.27
N MET A 86 7.02 -10.38 -14.47
CA MET A 86 8.40 -10.25 -14.95
C MET A 86 8.99 -8.82 -14.87
N SER A 87 8.23 -7.86 -14.34
CA SER A 87 8.67 -6.46 -14.25
C SER A 87 8.48 -5.93 -12.83
N SER A 88 9.34 -4.99 -12.45
CA SER A 88 9.13 -4.16 -11.26
C SER A 88 8.07 -3.07 -11.48
N ARG A 89 7.50 -2.97 -12.69
CA ARG A 89 6.40 -2.05 -12.97
C ARG A 89 5.11 -2.51 -12.29
N THR A 90 4.48 -1.58 -11.59
CA THR A 90 3.11 -1.72 -11.08
C THR A 90 2.27 -0.69 -11.83
N GLN A 91 1.22 -1.15 -12.51
CA GLN A 91 0.25 -0.26 -13.13
C GLN A 91 -0.84 0.05 -12.13
N ILE A 92 -1.13 1.34 -11.94
CA ILE A 92 -2.26 1.80 -11.15
C ILE A 92 -3.21 2.53 -12.08
N THR A 93 -4.49 2.26 -11.95
CA THR A 93 -5.57 3.08 -12.50
C THR A 93 -6.40 3.60 -11.34
N LEU A 94 -6.51 4.91 -11.14
CA LEU A 94 -7.34 5.57 -10.14
C LEU A 94 -8.48 6.29 -10.85
N ARG A 95 -9.73 5.89 -10.62
CA ARG A 95 -10.94 6.46 -11.25
C ARG A 95 -10.75 6.68 -12.77
N ARG A 96 -10.28 5.62 -13.45
CA ARG A 96 -9.97 5.57 -14.90
C ARG A 96 -8.77 6.40 -15.37
N SER A 97 -8.05 7.06 -14.47
CA SER A 97 -6.80 7.76 -14.76
C SER A 97 -5.61 6.87 -14.44
N GLU A 98 -4.68 6.70 -15.36
CA GLU A 98 -3.46 5.94 -15.10
C GLU A 98 -2.52 6.73 -14.18
N LEU A 99 -2.02 6.07 -13.14
CA LEU A 99 -0.95 6.58 -12.28
C LEU A 99 0.29 5.72 -12.51
N SER A 100 1.42 6.40 -12.71
CA SER A 100 2.71 5.75 -12.77
C SER A 100 3.33 5.72 -11.38
N LEU A 101 3.67 4.51 -10.91
CA LEU A 101 4.57 4.31 -9.79
C LEU A 101 6.00 4.30 -10.33
N GLY A 102 6.73 5.38 -10.09
CA GLY A 102 8.17 5.44 -10.31
C GLY A 102 8.90 4.78 -9.15
N LEU A 103 9.84 3.88 -9.44
CA LEU A 103 10.85 3.52 -8.44
C LEU A 103 11.84 4.68 -8.36
N THR A 104 12.11 5.16 -7.16
CA THR A 104 13.21 6.11 -6.95
C THR A 104 14.55 5.42 -7.17
N ASP A 105 15.56 6.17 -7.61
CA ASP A 105 16.94 5.68 -7.80
C ASP A 105 17.48 4.95 -6.56
N TYR A 106 16.97 5.35 -5.39
CA TYR A 106 17.16 4.68 -4.12
C TYR A 106 16.00 3.71 -3.90
N SER A 107 16.29 2.41 -3.97
CA SER A 107 15.37 1.25 -3.99
C SER A 107 14.44 1.06 -2.78
N HIS A 108 13.89 2.14 -2.19
CA HIS A 108 13.15 2.12 -0.92
C HIS A 108 11.93 3.06 -0.90
N GLY A 109 11.67 3.79 -1.99
CA GLY A 109 10.52 4.67 -2.16
C GLY A 109 9.78 4.44 -3.48
N HIS A 110 8.47 4.72 -3.48
CA HIS A 110 7.69 4.83 -4.71
C HIS A 110 7.15 6.23 -4.87
N GLU A 111 7.49 6.86 -5.99
CA GLU A 111 7.01 8.19 -6.34
C GLU A 111 5.77 8.11 -7.23
N ILE A 112 4.85 9.04 -6.97
CA ILE A 112 3.58 9.16 -7.67
C ILE A 112 3.28 10.65 -7.84
N ASN A 113 3.12 11.09 -9.08
CA ASN A 113 2.55 12.41 -9.35
C ASN A 113 1.02 12.29 -9.42
N PHE A 114 0.32 13.13 -8.67
CA PHE A 114 -1.14 13.18 -8.65
C PHE A 114 -1.62 14.61 -8.42
N ASN A 115 -2.48 15.11 -9.32
CA ASN A 115 -3.03 16.47 -9.29
C ASN A 115 -1.95 17.57 -9.16
N GLY A 116 -0.80 17.40 -9.83
CA GLY A 116 0.30 18.37 -9.80
C GLY A 116 1.16 18.32 -8.53
N CYS A 117 0.87 17.41 -7.59
CA CYS A 117 1.68 17.16 -6.41
C CYS A 117 2.43 15.84 -6.55
N ASN A 118 3.67 15.80 -6.09
CA ASN A 118 4.42 14.56 -5.97
C ASN A 118 4.29 14.01 -4.56
N TYR A 119 4.06 12.71 -4.50
CA TYR A 119 3.94 11.94 -3.29
C TYR A 119 4.91 10.78 -3.32
N ARG A 120 5.38 10.38 -2.13
CA ARG A 120 6.28 9.25 -1.98
C ARG A 120 5.83 8.32 -0.86
N TRP A 121 5.68 7.03 -1.17
CA TRP A 121 5.57 5.98 -0.17
C TRP A 121 6.95 5.45 0.19
N VAL A 122 7.35 5.59 1.46
CA VAL A 122 8.68 5.18 1.95
C VAL A 122 8.59 4.21 3.12
N MET A 123 9.57 3.31 3.25
CA MET A 123 9.62 2.36 4.37
C MET A 123 10.06 3.01 5.70
N SER A 124 9.60 2.44 6.82
CA SER A 124 10.14 2.76 8.15
C SER A 124 11.62 2.35 8.27
N LYS A 125 12.43 3.18 8.95
CA LYS A 125 13.84 2.89 9.29
C LYS A 125 13.95 1.81 10.35
N ASN A 126 13.03 1.83 11.31
CA ASN A 126 13.19 1.10 12.57
C ASN A 126 12.96 -0.39 12.38
N THR A 127 12.04 -0.76 11.50
CA THR A 127 11.69 -2.16 11.27
C THR A 127 12.32 -2.73 10.01
N MET A 128 12.85 -1.88 9.11
CA MET A 128 13.17 -2.25 7.71
C MET A 128 12.08 -3.13 7.09
N SER A 129 10.85 -2.98 7.59
CA SER A 129 9.80 -3.94 7.39
C SER A 129 8.91 -3.42 6.28
N THR A 130 8.67 -4.30 5.32
CA THR A 130 7.66 -4.10 4.28
C THR A 130 6.24 -3.98 4.86
N THR A 131 6.09 -4.17 6.18
CA THR A 131 4.83 -3.98 6.89
C THR A 131 4.52 -2.55 7.25
N THR A 132 5.48 -1.61 7.28
CA THR A 132 5.18 -0.21 7.65
C THR A 132 5.68 0.76 6.59
N LEU A 133 4.75 1.51 5.99
CA LEU A 133 5.03 2.52 4.97
C LEU A 133 4.47 3.88 5.38
N TYR A 134 5.12 4.94 4.92
CA TYR A 134 4.72 6.31 5.16
C TYR A 134 4.51 7.04 3.85
N LEU A 135 3.40 7.75 3.75
CA LEU A 135 3.13 8.68 2.65
C LEU A 135 3.68 10.05 2.99
N LYS A 136 4.52 10.59 2.11
CA LYS A 136 5.10 11.94 2.21
C LYS A 136 4.81 12.76 0.96
N THR A 137 4.89 14.08 1.10
CA THR A 137 5.06 15.03 -0.02
C THR A 137 6.55 15.28 -0.31
N ASP A 138 6.88 15.95 -1.42
CA ASP A 138 8.25 16.44 -1.73
C ASP A 138 8.90 17.25 -0.60
N GLY A 139 8.11 18.03 0.15
CA GLY A 139 8.58 18.77 1.33
C GLY A 139 8.83 17.91 2.58
N ASN A 140 8.91 16.59 2.45
CA ASN A 140 9.05 15.61 3.55
C ASN A 140 7.95 15.62 4.62
N ARG A 141 6.84 16.34 4.41
CA ARG A 141 5.67 16.30 5.29
C ARG A 141 5.03 14.91 5.22
N ILE A 142 4.87 14.27 6.38
CA ILE A 142 4.18 12.98 6.51
C ILE A 142 2.68 13.22 6.52
N LEU A 143 1.95 12.51 5.67
CA LEU A 143 0.50 12.62 5.52
C LEU A 143 -0.23 11.43 6.12
N ALA A 144 0.31 10.22 5.94
CA ALA A 144 -0.32 8.99 6.37
C ALA A 144 0.71 7.88 6.63
N ARG A 145 0.25 6.82 7.31
CA ARG A 145 0.96 5.57 7.54
C ARG A 145 0.10 4.40 7.07
N TRP A 146 0.73 3.40 6.48
CA TRP A 146 0.20 2.06 6.29
C TRP A 146 0.94 1.11 7.23
N SER A 147 0.20 0.27 7.95
CA SER A 147 0.73 -0.74 8.86
C SER A 147 0.06 -2.08 8.59
N GLY A 148 0.77 -3.01 7.95
CA GLY A 148 0.32 -4.37 7.63
C GLY A 148 0.31 -5.33 8.83
N LYS A 149 1.02 -4.98 9.91
CA LYS A 149 0.97 -5.62 11.22
C LYS A 149 1.19 -4.52 12.27
N PRO A 150 0.14 -3.88 12.79
CA PRO A 150 0.31 -2.88 13.84
C PRO A 150 0.89 -3.59 15.08
N GLU A 151 2.13 -3.26 15.46
CA GLU A 151 2.75 -3.83 16.66
C GLU A 151 2.03 -3.35 17.93
N GLY A 152 1.79 -4.27 18.85
CA GLY A 152 1.40 -3.94 20.22
C GLY A 152 -0.09 -3.63 20.42
N ARG A 153 -0.92 -4.67 20.47
CA ARG A 153 -2.06 -4.84 21.39
C ARG A 153 -2.62 -6.24 21.16
N ALA A 154 -3.24 -6.83 22.18
CA ALA A 154 -3.98 -8.10 22.11
C ALA A 154 -5.24 -8.02 21.23
N GLY A 155 -5.17 -7.28 20.11
CA GLY A 155 -6.23 -7.06 19.15
C GLY A 155 -5.92 -7.73 17.81
N ASP A 156 -6.94 -7.78 16.99
CA ASP A 156 -6.94 -8.30 15.62
C ASP A 156 -5.75 -7.72 14.82
N PRO A 157 -4.81 -8.55 14.30
CA PRO A 157 -3.59 -8.12 13.59
C PRO A 157 -3.87 -7.57 12.17
N SER A 158 -5.07 -7.02 11.98
CA SER A 158 -5.59 -6.51 10.73
C SER A 158 -4.82 -5.27 10.26
N PRO A 159 -4.51 -5.15 8.95
CA PRO A 159 -3.81 -3.98 8.43
C PRO A 159 -4.58 -2.68 8.61
N VAL A 160 -3.87 -1.56 8.79
CA VAL A 160 -4.48 -0.24 8.98
C VAL A 160 -3.81 0.85 8.15
N PHE A 161 -4.61 1.83 7.74
CA PHE A 161 -4.13 3.16 7.36
C PHE A 161 -4.41 4.14 8.47
N GLU A 162 -3.46 5.01 8.77
CA GLU A 162 -3.63 6.11 9.71
C GLU A 162 -3.28 7.42 9.00
N LEU A 163 -4.19 8.37 9.06
CA LEU A 163 -3.98 9.70 8.50
C LEU A 163 -3.54 10.65 9.61
N PHE A 164 -2.52 11.44 9.33
CA PHE A 164 -2.01 12.49 10.22
C PHE A 164 -2.49 13.89 9.79
N VAL A 165 -3.34 13.94 8.77
CA VAL A 165 -3.97 15.16 8.25
C VAL A 165 -5.48 14.95 8.18
N PRO A 166 -6.29 16.02 8.23
CA PRO A 166 -7.74 15.88 8.07
C PRO A 166 -8.09 15.18 6.75
N PRO A 167 -9.09 14.28 6.73
CA PRO A 167 -9.41 13.46 5.56
C PRO A 167 -9.87 14.26 4.34
N GLN A 168 -10.24 15.53 4.52
CA GLN A 168 -10.58 16.44 3.43
C GLN A 168 -9.34 16.96 2.68
N THR A 169 -8.14 16.80 3.25
CA THR A 169 -6.89 17.32 2.70
C THR A 169 -6.16 16.35 1.79
N LEU A 170 -6.57 15.08 1.79
CA LEU A 170 -5.98 14.03 0.96
C LEU A 170 -7.10 13.24 0.31
N ASP A 171 -6.96 12.97 -0.98
CA ASP A 171 -7.89 12.08 -1.67
C ASP A 171 -7.79 10.66 -1.10
N MET A 172 -8.88 10.17 -0.53
CA MET A 172 -8.91 8.91 0.21
C MET A 172 -8.79 7.70 -0.72
N ASP A 173 -9.35 7.76 -1.92
CA ASP A 173 -9.16 6.70 -2.91
C ASP A 173 -7.69 6.64 -3.33
N PHE A 174 -7.07 7.81 -3.58
CA PHE A 174 -5.64 7.89 -3.88
C PHE A 174 -4.80 7.27 -2.77
N LEU A 175 -5.06 7.62 -1.50
CA LEU A 175 -4.34 7.07 -0.35
C LEU A 175 -4.41 5.54 -0.32
N VAL A 176 -5.62 4.99 -0.39
CA VAL A 176 -5.87 3.55 -0.29
C VAL A 176 -5.24 2.82 -1.47
N VAL A 177 -5.52 3.27 -2.70
CA VAL A 177 -5.05 2.62 -3.92
C VAL A 177 -3.53 2.61 -3.99
N THR A 178 -2.89 3.76 -3.75
CA THR A 178 -1.43 3.86 -3.86
C THR A 178 -0.71 3.18 -2.69
N GLY A 179 -1.28 3.22 -1.49
CA GLY A 179 -0.71 2.54 -0.33
C GLY A 179 -0.77 1.03 -0.47
N LEU A 180 -1.90 0.48 -0.95
CA LEU A 180 -2.00 -0.95 -1.27
C LEU A 180 -1.04 -1.36 -2.40
N ALA A 181 -0.88 -0.51 -3.41
CA ALA A 181 0.05 -0.75 -4.51
C ALA A 181 1.51 -0.82 -4.03
N ALA A 182 1.93 0.16 -3.21
CA ALA A 182 3.26 0.19 -2.62
C ALA A 182 3.50 -1.02 -1.68
N ALA A 183 2.52 -1.36 -0.84
CA ALA A 183 2.61 -2.51 0.05
C ALA A 183 2.69 -3.84 -0.69
N GLY A 184 1.89 -4.03 -1.74
CA GLY A 184 1.93 -5.24 -2.55
C GLY A 184 3.21 -5.37 -3.36
N TYR A 185 3.76 -4.27 -3.89
CA TYR A 185 5.07 -4.27 -4.53
C TYR A 185 6.16 -4.78 -3.59
N TRP A 186 6.26 -4.23 -2.38
CA TRP A 186 7.29 -4.64 -1.42
C TRP A 186 7.15 -6.10 -0.99
N LYS A 187 5.92 -6.59 -0.77
CA LYS A 187 5.66 -8.02 -0.51
C LYS A 187 6.16 -8.91 -1.65
N LYS A 188 5.99 -8.49 -2.90
CA LYS A 188 6.49 -9.23 -4.07
C LYS A 188 8.01 -9.17 -4.17
N ALA A 189 8.61 -7.99 -3.98
CA ALA A 189 10.05 -7.82 -3.99
C ALA A 189 10.76 -8.68 -2.93
N ASP A 190 10.15 -8.81 -1.74
CA ASP A 190 10.67 -9.66 -0.66
C ASP A 190 10.57 -11.16 -1.00
N LYS A 191 9.43 -11.62 -1.56
CA LYS A 191 9.30 -13.00 -2.07
C LYS A 191 10.36 -13.35 -3.12
N LEU A 192 10.70 -12.42 -4.01
CA LEU A 192 11.75 -12.61 -5.01
C LEU A 192 13.16 -12.65 -4.40
N LYS A 193 13.37 -12.07 -3.22
CA LYS A 193 14.65 -12.11 -2.49
C LYS A 193 14.82 -13.36 -1.62
N SER A 194 13.74 -14.09 -1.33
CA SER A 194 13.74 -15.31 -0.51
C SER A 194 14.63 -16.42 -1.10
N PRO A 195 15.38 -17.20 -0.29
CA PRO A 195 16.28 -18.27 -0.76
C PRO A 195 15.60 -19.32 -1.66
N ILE A 196 14.30 -19.53 -1.51
CA ILE A 196 13.52 -20.50 -2.30
C ILE A 196 13.40 -20.06 -3.77
N SER A 197 13.36 -18.74 -4.06
CA SER A 197 13.36 -18.23 -5.43
C SER A 197 14.73 -18.39 -6.12
N LYS A 198 15.83 -18.38 -5.33
CA LYS A 198 17.18 -18.68 -5.81
C LYS A 198 17.31 -20.15 -6.18
N ILE A 199 16.73 -21.07 -5.39
CA ILE A 199 16.73 -22.50 -5.69
C ILE A 199 15.95 -22.78 -6.98
N LEU A 200 14.80 -22.14 -7.19
CA LEU A 200 14.04 -22.25 -8.45
C LEU A 200 14.79 -21.67 -9.66
N LYS A 201 15.57 -20.60 -9.50
CA LYS A 201 16.45 -20.08 -10.57
C LYS A 201 17.64 -21.00 -10.87
N ILE A 202 18.17 -21.69 -9.85
CA ILE A 202 19.26 -22.67 -10.03
C ILE A 202 18.73 -23.96 -10.67
N MET A 203 17.47 -24.33 -10.41
CA MET A 203 16.84 -25.53 -10.98
C MET A 203 16.20 -25.34 -12.36
N GLY A 204 15.84 -24.10 -12.74
CA GLY A 204 15.24 -23.78 -14.06
C GLY A 204 16.23 -23.39 -15.15
N GLY A 205 17.54 -23.41 -14.85
CA GLY A 205 18.61 -23.07 -15.78
C GLY A 205 19.30 -24.29 -16.36
N LEU A 206 18.55 -25.14 -17.08
CA LEU A 206 19.10 -26.12 -18.03
C LEU A 206 18.23 -26.13 -19.28
N GLY A 207 18.78 -25.58 -20.35
CA GLY A 207 18.33 -25.79 -21.74
C GLY A 207 18.53 -24.55 -22.61
N PRO A 208 19.18 -24.66 -23.79
CA PRO A 208 19.77 -25.85 -24.41
C PRO A 208 21.24 -26.10 -24.05
#